data_AF-A0A6F8T3Z5-F1
#
_entry.id   AF-A0A6F8T3Z5-F1
#
_cell.length_a   1.000
_cell.length_b   1.000
_cell.length_c   1.000
_cell.angle_alpha   90.00
_cell.angle_beta   90.00
_cell.angle_gamma   90.00
#
_symmetry.space_group_name_H-M   'P 1'
#
loop_
_entity.id
_entity.type
_entity.pdbx_description
1 polymer ?
#
loop_
_entity_poly.entity_id
_entity_poly.type
_entity_poly.pdbx_seq_one_letter_code
_entity_poly.pdbx_strand_id
1 'polypeptide(L)'
;MSNFSTRKGLAIRVFQQESINTKLMTSLWNCIFEIFKENIKVRSFDGSCFWTEGMLDAVQKCWTDFFYCEYDNFPMSPTNFINAFKSKFFKLKWNEVYDLLEFLAETLPESFKKKCNLILEKEYSAYRFVGSAILEIINGKEILSVESAMQSPFYLVNEHIEKAVKLLSNKENPDVQNSIKESISAIEALIRIITKNKKGTLGDLMNHPNLQLHPSLKEGIKKFYGFASDQGGIRHSNKENSISVGYSDALFKVVFCSSFINYMISKLGDDNLVASQ
;
A
#
# COMPACT_ATOMS: atom_id res chain seq x y z
N MET A 1 20.11 -6.47 -5.26
CA MET A 1 21.41 -6.07 -5.85
C MET A 1 21.25 -5.79 -7.35
N SER A 2 21.82 -4.70 -7.86
CA SER A 2 21.90 -4.42 -9.30
C SER A 2 22.75 -5.50 -10.00
N ASN A 3 22.34 -6.00 -11.16
CA ASN A 3 23.11 -7.04 -11.87
C ASN A 3 24.39 -6.45 -12.49
N PHE A 4 25.33 -7.33 -12.89
CA PHE A 4 26.62 -6.94 -13.43
C PHE A 4 26.51 -5.92 -14.57
N SER A 5 25.62 -6.16 -15.55
CA SER A 5 25.42 -5.27 -16.70
C SER A 5 24.90 -3.89 -16.30
N THR A 6 24.01 -3.80 -15.31
CA THR A 6 23.53 -2.52 -14.76
C THR A 6 24.68 -1.77 -14.07
N ARG A 7 25.52 -2.47 -13.29
CA ARG A 7 26.69 -1.87 -12.62
C ARG A 7 27.78 -1.41 -13.60
N LYS A 8 27.82 -2.01 -14.80
CA LYS A 8 28.75 -1.64 -15.87
C LYS A 8 28.18 -0.63 -16.87
N GLY A 9 26.95 -0.16 -16.67
CA GLY A 9 26.27 0.75 -17.61
C GLY A 9 25.88 0.11 -18.95
N LEU A 10 25.94 -1.21 -19.05
CA LEU A 10 25.66 -1.98 -20.28
C LEU A 10 24.17 -2.33 -20.43
N ALA A 11 23.38 -2.17 -19.37
CA ALA A 11 21.95 -2.40 -19.38
C ALA A 11 21.24 -1.27 -18.62
N ILE A 12 20.34 -0.58 -19.32
CA ILE A 12 19.47 0.44 -18.71
C ILE A 12 18.27 -0.29 -18.09
N ARG A 13 18.07 -0.12 -16.78
CA ARG A 13 16.82 -0.54 -16.13
C ARG A 13 15.80 0.57 -16.34
N VAL A 14 14.76 0.27 -17.10
CA VAL A 14 13.67 1.22 -17.36
C VAL A 14 12.75 1.23 -16.15
N PHE A 15 12.49 2.42 -15.61
CA PHE A 15 11.51 2.62 -14.56
C PHE A 15 10.10 2.42 -15.14
N GLN A 16 9.28 1.62 -14.46
CA GLN A 16 8.00 1.12 -14.99
C GLN A 16 6.83 1.75 -14.24
N GLN A 17 6.39 2.93 -14.72
CA GLN A 17 5.24 3.65 -14.19
C GLN A 17 3.96 3.28 -14.94
N GLU A 18 3.85 3.58 -16.24
CA GLU A 18 2.63 3.24 -17.01
C GLU A 18 2.88 2.06 -17.98
N SER A 19 3.72 1.12 -17.56
CA SER A 19 4.10 -0.03 -18.38
C SER A 19 4.53 -1.22 -17.54
N ILE A 20 4.49 -2.40 -18.14
CA ILE A 20 5.07 -3.62 -17.59
C ILE A 20 5.90 -4.32 -18.68
N ASN A 21 7.17 -4.54 -18.40
CA ASN A 21 8.09 -5.25 -19.27
C ASN A 21 7.97 -6.75 -19.04
N THR A 22 8.43 -7.53 -20.01
CA THR A 22 8.35 -8.99 -19.99
C THR A 22 8.99 -9.61 -18.75
N LYS A 23 10.04 -9.00 -18.21
CA LYS A 23 10.78 -9.53 -17.05
C LYS A 23 9.98 -9.39 -15.75
N LEU A 24 9.36 -8.24 -15.53
CA LEU A 24 8.44 -8.03 -14.40
C LEU A 24 7.22 -8.93 -14.54
N MET A 25 6.58 -8.94 -15.73
CA MET A 25 5.43 -9.78 -16.04
C MET A 25 5.70 -11.26 -15.75
N THR A 26 6.84 -11.77 -16.20
CA THR A 26 7.25 -13.17 -15.98
C THR A 26 7.54 -13.46 -14.52
N SER A 27 8.15 -12.51 -13.80
CA SER A 27 8.47 -12.69 -12.37
C SER A 27 7.20 -12.75 -11.52
N LEU A 28 6.21 -11.90 -11.81
CA LEU A 28 4.90 -11.94 -11.17
C LEU A 28 4.16 -13.24 -11.48
N TRP A 29 4.16 -13.68 -12.74
CA TRP A 29 3.61 -14.98 -13.13
C TRP A 29 4.22 -16.13 -12.32
N ASN A 30 5.55 -16.17 -12.19
CA ASN A 30 6.23 -17.22 -11.44
C ASN A 30 5.81 -17.23 -9.97
N CYS A 31 5.66 -16.05 -9.35
CA CYS A 31 5.16 -15.94 -7.98
C CYS A 31 3.75 -16.53 -7.81
N ILE A 32 2.84 -16.20 -8.72
CA ILE A 32 1.46 -16.72 -8.70
C ILE A 32 1.47 -18.24 -8.94
N PHE A 33 2.26 -18.70 -9.91
CA PHE A 33 2.38 -20.12 -10.25
C PHE A 33 2.94 -20.97 -9.10
N GLU A 34 3.92 -20.47 -8.34
CA GLU A 34 4.42 -21.14 -7.14
C GLU A 34 3.31 -21.32 -6.11
N ILE A 35 2.53 -20.28 -5.82
CA ILE A 35 1.40 -20.32 -4.88
C ILE A 35 0.35 -21.32 -5.33
N PHE A 36 0.01 -21.32 -6.63
CA PHE A 36 -0.89 -22.31 -7.19
C PHE A 36 -0.37 -23.73 -6.98
N LYS A 37 0.90 -24.00 -7.31
CA LYS A 37 1.50 -25.33 -7.10
C LYS A 37 1.49 -25.78 -5.64
N GLU A 38 1.81 -24.89 -4.72
CA GLU A 38 1.80 -25.17 -3.27
C GLU A 38 0.40 -25.58 -2.77
N ASN A 39 -0.66 -25.22 -3.50
CA ASN A 39 -2.06 -25.48 -3.16
C ASN A 39 -2.72 -26.58 -4.00
N ILE A 40 -1.94 -27.40 -4.70
CA ILE A 40 -2.43 -28.59 -5.39
C ILE A 40 -2.17 -29.82 -4.52
N LYS A 41 -3.21 -30.63 -4.30
CA LYS A 41 -3.14 -31.96 -3.68
C LYS A 41 -3.43 -33.05 -4.69
N VAL A 42 -2.91 -34.25 -4.43
CA VAL A 42 -3.11 -35.44 -5.27
C VAL A 42 -3.98 -36.43 -4.50
N ARG A 43 -5.03 -36.93 -5.13
CA ARG A 43 -5.88 -37.99 -4.55
C ARG A 43 -5.15 -39.32 -4.57
N SER A 44 -5.18 -40.03 -3.44
CA SER A 44 -4.49 -41.33 -3.31
C SER A 44 -5.07 -42.44 -4.17
N PHE A 45 -6.36 -42.35 -4.54
CA PHE A 45 -7.07 -43.42 -5.25
C PHE A 45 -6.85 -43.42 -6.77
N ASP A 46 -6.88 -42.25 -7.42
CA ASP A 46 -6.81 -42.12 -8.88
C ASP A 46 -5.65 -41.23 -9.36
N GLY A 47 -4.84 -40.68 -8.44
CA GLY A 47 -3.75 -39.77 -8.76
C GLY A 47 -4.21 -38.41 -9.31
N SER A 48 -5.51 -38.08 -9.24
CA SER A 48 -6.02 -36.81 -9.75
C SER A 48 -5.61 -35.64 -8.87
N CYS A 49 -5.29 -34.52 -9.50
CA CYS A 49 -4.95 -33.27 -8.83
C CYS A 49 -6.19 -32.44 -8.52
N PHE A 50 -6.25 -31.83 -7.34
CA PHE A 50 -7.32 -30.92 -6.94
C PHE A 50 -6.77 -29.77 -6.08
N TRP A 51 -7.50 -28.66 -6.03
CA TRP A 51 -7.16 -27.51 -5.20
C TRP A 51 -7.42 -27.80 -3.72
N THR A 52 -6.64 -27.19 -2.83
CA THR A 52 -7.03 -27.06 -1.41
C THR A 52 -8.34 -26.30 -1.30
N GLU A 53 -9.12 -26.55 -0.25
CA GLU A 53 -10.46 -25.97 -0.07
C GLU A 53 -10.45 -24.43 -0.17
N GLY A 54 -9.53 -23.77 0.55
CA GLY A 54 -9.40 -22.30 0.47
C GLY A 54 -8.91 -21.79 -0.89
N MET A 55 -8.04 -22.55 -1.59
CA MET A 55 -7.59 -22.14 -2.91
C MET A 55 -8.67 -22.30 -3.97
N LEU A 56 -9.54 -23.32 -3.84
CA LEU A 56 -10.63 -23.55 -4.79
C LEU A 56 -11.55 -22.33 -4.89
N ASP A 57 -11.95 -21.77 -3.74
CA ASP A 57 -12.77 -20.55 -3.68
C ASP A 57 -12.04 -19.36 -4.34
N ALA A 58 -10.77 -19.16 -4.03
CA ALA A 58 -9.96 -18.08 -4.61
C ALA A 58 -9.85 -18.18 -6.14
N VAL A 59 -9.57 -19.37 -6.69
CA VAL A 59 -9.46 -19.55 -8.14
C VAL A 59 -10.80 -19.47 -8.86
N GLN A 60 -11.89 -19.88 -8.22
CA GLN A 60 -13.24 -19.75 -8.77
C GLN A 60 -13.65 -18.28 -8.83
N LYS A 61 -13.50 -17.51 -7.75
CA LYS A 61 -13.74 -16.06 -7.73
C LYS A 61 -12.86 -15.33 -8.75
N CYS A 62 -11.59 -15.71 -8.87
CA CYS A 62 -10.73 -15.12 -9.89
C CYS A 62 -11.25 -15.40 -11.32
N TRP A 63 -11.78 -16.59 -11.57
CA TRP A 63 -12.36 -16.93 -12.87
C TRP A 63 -13.64 -16.13 -13.18
N THR A 64 -14.56 -16.04 -12.23
CA THR A 64 -15.88 -15.42 -12.44
C THR A 64 -15.89 -13.92 -12.22
N ASP A 65 -15.20 -13.42 -11.20
CA ASP A 65 -15.39 -12.06 -10.71
C ASP A 65 -14.30 -11.13 -11.27
N PHE A 66 -13.08 -11.65 -11.46
CA PHE A 66 -11.99 -10.89 -12.09
C PHE A 66 -11.97 -11.06 -13.61
N PHE A 67 -11.98 -12.30 -14.10
CA PHE A 67 -11.92 -12.57 -15.54
C PHE A 67 -13.30 -12.60 -16.24
N TYR A 68 -14.40 -12.48 -15.50
CA TYR A 68 -15.77 -12.49 -16.04
C TYR A 68 -16.06 -13.69 -16.95
N CYS A 69 -15.52 -14.85 -16.61
CA CYS A 69 -15.71 -16.09 -17.37
C CYS A 69 -16.93 -16.86 -16.85
N GLU A 70 -17.61 -17.54 -17.76
CA GLU A 70 -18.76 -18.39 -17.42
C GLU A 70 -18.33 -19.53 -16.48
N TYR A 71 -19.15 -19.79 -15.45
CA TYR A 71 -18.82 -20.75 -14.39
C TYR A 71 -18.85 -22.21 -14.87
N ASP A 72 -19.76 -22.55 -15.79
CA ASP A 72 -19.83 -23.87 -16.42
C ASP A 72 -18.58 -24.23 -17.23
N ASN A 73 -17.85 -23.21 -17.69
CA ASN A 73 -16.56 -23.33 -18.35
C ASN A 73 -15.35 -23.35 -17.38
N PHE A 74 -15.57 -23.35 -16.05
CA PHE A 74 -14.50 -23.38 -15.06
C PHE A 74 -13.67 -24.67 -15.15
N PRO A 75 -12.33 -24.59 -15.36
CA PRO A 75 -11.49 -25.79 -15.41
C PRO A 75 -11.29 -26.42 -14.03
N MET A 76 -12.05 -27.47 -13.71
CA MET A 76 -11.96 -28.17 -12.41
C MET A 76 -10.58 -28.77 -12.12
N SER A 77 -9.85 -29.19 -13.16
CA SER A 77 -8.47 -29.67 -13.00
C SER A 77 -7.52 -28.50 -12.78
N PRO A 78 -6.71 -28.50 -11.69
CA PRO A 78 -5.74 -27.43 -11.45
C PRO A 78 -4.78 -27.18 -12.61
N THR A 79 -4.34 -28.24 -13.29
CA THR A 79 -3.45 -28.13 -14.46
C THR A 79 -4.12 -27.36 -15.61
N ASN A 80 -5.38 -27.68 -15.90
CA ASN A 80 -6.13 -27.01 -16.96
C ASN A 80 -6.42 -25.55 -16.59
N PHE A 81 -6.78 -25.30 -15.33
CA PHE A 81 -6.97 -23.95 -14.80
C PHE A 81 -5.70 -23.12 -14.94
N ILE A 82 -4.55 -23.63 -14.47
CA ILE A 82 -3.26 -22.92 -14.55
C ILE A 82 -2.91 -22.56 -15.99
N ASN A 83 -3.15 -23.46 -16.95
CA ASN A 83 -2.89 -23.19 -18.36
C ASN A 83 -3.82 -22.11 -18.93
N ALA A 84 -5.13 -22.18 -18.62
CA ALA A 84 -6.11 -21.19 -19.03
C ALA A 84 -5.81 -19.81 -18.40
N PHE A 85 -5.54 -19.79 -17.09
CA PHE A 85 -5.14 -18.62 -16.34
C PHE A 85 -3.86 -18.01 -16.93
N LYS A 86 -2.82 -18.80 -17.20
CA LYS A 86 -1.57 -18.31 -17.81
C LYS A 86 -1.84 -17.59 -19.13
N SER A 87 -2.68 -18.20 -19.99
CA SER A 87 -3.04 -17.60 -21.28
C SER A 87 -3.74 -16.25 -21.12
N LYS A 88 -4.62 -16.11 -20.11
CA LYS A 88 -5.29 -14.85 -19.79
C LYS A 88 -4.35 -13.83 -19.16
N PHE A 89 -3.53 -14.26 -18.19
CA PHE A 89 -2.56 -13.41 -17.49
C PHE A 89 -1.63 -12.67 -18.46
N PHE A 90 -1.02 -13.37 -19.41
CA PHE A 90 -0.10 -12.75 -20.38
C PHE A 90 -0.78 -11.86 -21.44
N LYS A 91 -2.12 -11.80 -21.45
CA LYS A 91 -2.89 -10.87 -22.28
C LYS A 91 -3.32 -9.60 -21.54
N LEU A 92 -3.14 -9.55 -20.22
CA LEU A 92 -3.49 -8.39 -19.41
C LEU A 92 -2.63 -7.18 -19.78
N LYS A 93 -3.26 -6.01 -19.79
CA LYS A 93 -2.57 -4.71 -19.83
C LYS A 93 -1.84 -4.48 -18.52
N TRP A 94 -0.88 -3.55 -18.54
CA TRP A 94 -0.03 -3.27 -17.38
C TRP A 94 -0.85 -2.96 -16.11
N ASN A 95 -1.92 -2.16 -16.23
CA ASN A 95 -2.78 -1.78 -15.10
C ASN A 95 -3.59 -2.98 -14.58
N GLU A 96 -4.15 -3.78 -15.48
CA GLU A 96 -4.95 -4.97 -15.15
C GLU A 96 -4.13 -6.04 -14.40
N VAL A 97 -2.81 -6.07 -14.59
CA VAL A 97 -1.92 -6.93 -13.79
C VAL A 97 -1.92 -6.49 -12.33
N TYR A 98 -1.88 -5.19 -12.05
CA TYR A 98 -1.93 -4.69 -10.68
C TYR A 98 -3.31 -4.92 -10.05
N ASP A 99 -4.38 -4.74 -10.82
CA ASP A 99 -5.75 -5.03 -10.37
C ASP A 99 -5.88 -6.52 -9.99
N LEU A 100 -5.30 -7.42 -10.79
CA LEU A 100 -5.25 -8.85 -10.47
C LEU A 100 -4.46 -9.13 -9.20
N LEU A 101 -3.33 -8.44 -8.98
CA LEU A 101 -2.53 -8.62 -7.77
C LEU A 101 -3.34 -8.19 -6.54
N GLU A 102 -4.01 -7.04 -6.57
CA GLU A 102 -4.89 -6.58 -5.49
C GLU A 102 -6.01 -7.58 -5.22
N PHE A 103 -6.71 -8.03 -6.27
CA PHE A 103 -7.77 -9.03 -6.18
C PHE A 103 -7.28 -10.33 -5.51
N LEU A 104 -6.13 -10.85 -5.95
CA LEU A 104 -5.56 -12.06 -5.35
C LEU A 104 -5.13 -11.82 -3.90
N ALA A 105 -4.66 -10.63 -3.55
CA ALA A 105 -4.23 -10.30 -2.20
C ALA A 105 -5.37 -10.25 -1.17
N GLU A 106 -6.64 -10.17 -1.61
CA GLU A 106 -7.80 -10.26 -0.72
C GLU A 106 -8.00 -11.68 -0.16
N THR A 107 -7.61 -12.69 -0.92
CA THR A 107 -7.83 -14.12 -0.59
C THR A 107 -6.55 -14.85 -0.23
N LEU A 108 -5.40 -14.41 -0.75
CA LEU A 108 -4.10 -15.00 -0.50
C LEU A 108 -3.47 -14.48 0.81
N PRO A 109 -2.58 -15.27 1.45
CA PRO A 109 -1.95 -14.87 2.70
C PRO A 109 -1.03 -13.64 2.51
N GLU A 110 -0.77 -12.93 3.61
CA GLU A 110 0.11 -11.74 3.67
C GLU A 110 1.49 -11.95 3.04
N SER A 111 2.00 -13.19 3.04
CA SER A 111 3.26 -13.56 2.40
C SER A 111 3.26 -13.32 0.88
N PHE A 112 2.09 -13.37 0.22
CA PHE A 112 1.94 -13.04 -1.19
C PHE A 112 2.29 -11.58 -1.47
N LYS A 113 1.69 -10.63 -0.75
CA LYS A 113 1.99 -9.20 -0.90
C LYS A 113 3.47 -8.90 -0.68
N LYS A 114 4.08 -9.54 0.32
CA LYS A 114 5.54 -9.44 0.57
C LYS A 114 6.37 -9.95 -0.60
N LYS A 115 6.05 -11.14 -1.16
CA LYS A 115 6.72 -11.69 -2.35
C LYS A 115 6.54 -10.76 -3.57
N CYS A 116 5.33 -10.24 -3.79
CA CYS A 116 5.07 -9.26 -4.85
C CYS A 116 5.90 -8.00 -4.68
N ASN A 117 5.96 -7.41 -3.48
CA ASN A 117 6.79 -6.22 -3.23
C ASN A 117 8.27 -6.44 -3.52
N LEU A 118 8.82 -7.60 -3.15
CA LEU A 118 10.21 -7.97 -3.49
C LEU A 118 10.43 -8.03 -5.01
N ILE A 119 9.47 -8.59 -5.76
CA ILE A 119 9.54 -8.67 -7.23
C ILE A 119 9.42 -7.28 -7.86
N LEU A 120 8.42 -6.51 -7.45
CA LEU A 120 8.14 -5.16 -7.94
C LEU A 120 9.35 -4.25 -7.71
N GLU A 121 10.02 -4.36 -6.56
CA GLU A 121 11.26 -3.65 -6.25
C GLU A 121 12.44 -4.12 -7.11
N LYS A 122 12.66 -5.43 -7.14
CA LYS A 122 13.76 -6.03 -7.92
C LYS A 122 13.69 -5.66 -9.39
N GLU A 123 12.48 -5.52 -9.92
CA GLU A 123 12.18 -5.25 -11.32
C GLU A 123 11.82 -3.78 -11.61
N TYR A 124 11.99 -2.84 -10.65
CA TYR A 124 11.89 -1.38 -10.88
C TYR A 124 10.49 -0.92 -11.29
N SER A 125 9.46 -1.56 -10.75
CA SER A 125 8.08 -1.08 -10.79
C SER A 125 7.96 0.22 -9.98
N ALA A 126 7.14 1.16 -10.45
CA ALA A 126 6.74 2.34 -9.67
C ALA A 126 5.78 1.99 -8.52
N TYR A 127 5.18 0.80 -8.56
CA TYR A 127 4.09 0.41 -7.66
C TYR A 127 4.45 -0.64 -6.64
N ARG A 128 3.83 -0.56 -5.45
CA ARG A 128 4.00 -1.49 -4.34
C ARG A 128 2.70 -1.65 -3.56
N PHE A 129 2.51 -2.83 -2.97
CA PHE A 129 1.53 -3.03 -1.91
C PHE A 129 1.88 -2.19 -0.68
N VAL A 130 0.86 -1.53 -0.15
CA VAL A 130 0.82 -0.79 1.11
C VAL A 130 -0.49 -1.18 1.80
N GLY A 131 -0.41 -2.00 2.85
CA GLY A 131 -1.62 -2.60 3.43
C GLY A 131 -2.29 -3.55 2.43
N SER A 132 -3.53 -3.26 2.02
CA SER A 132 -4.28 -4.07 1.04
C SER A 132 -4.24 -3.51 -0.39
N ALA A 133 -3.65 -2.33 -0.59
CA ALA A 133 -3.74 -1.61 -1.86
C ALA A 133 -2.36 -1.41 -2.51
N ILE A 134 -2.33 -1.22 -3.83
CA ILE A 134 -1.13 -0.92 -4.60
C ILE A 134 -1.07 0.58 -4.88
N LEU A 135 -0.04 1.23 -4.34
CA LEU A 135 0.23 2.65 -4.56
C LEU A 135 1.49 2.85 -5.40
N GLU A 136 1.59 4.01 -6.06
CA GLU A 136 2.81 4.44 -6.77
C GLU A 136 3.88 4.91 -5.78
N ILE A 137 4.38 3.97 -4.96
CA ILE A 137 5.43 4.22 -3.98
C ILE A 137 6.70 3.49 -4.39
N ILE A 138 7.72 4.28 -4.70
CA ILE A 138 8.94 3.77 -5.32
C ILE A 138 9.93 3.25 -4.27
N ASN A 139 9.84 3.76 -3.03
CA ASN A 139 10.84 3.55 -2.00
C ASN A 139 10.33 2.66 -0.86
N GLY A 140 11.03 1.55 -0.60
CA GLY A 140 10.71 0.65 0.51
C GLY A 140 10.63 1.33 1.88
N LYS A 141 11.39 2.41 2.11
CA LYS A 141 11.31 3.18 3.36
C LYS A 141 10.00 3.96 3.51
N GLU A 142 9.43 4.43 2.41
CA GLU A 142 8.16 5.14 2.41
C GLU A 142 7.02 4.16 2.73
N ILE A 143 7.04 2.96 2.12
CA ILE A 143 6.12 1.87 2.44
C ILE A 143 6.20 1.49 3.91
N LEU A 144 7.42 1.20 4.41
CA LEU A 144 7.64 0.82 5.81
C LEU A 144 7.14 1.90 6.76
N SER A 145 7.30 3.18 6.40
CA SER A 145 6.77 4.27 7.20
C SER A 145 5.25 4.22 7.27
N VAL A 146 4.57 4.04 6.14
CA VAL A 146 3.11 3.98 6.09
C VAL A 146 2.58 2.75 6.83
N GLU A 147 3.13 1.57 6.56
CA GLU A 147 2.73 0.31 7.20
C GLU A 147 2.98 0.34 8.72
N SER A 148 4.11 0.89 9.18
CA SER A 148 4.39 1.06 10.61
C SER A 148 3.35 1.98 11.29
N ALA A 149 2.88 3.03 10.61
CA ALA A 149 1.84 3.89 11.15
C ALA A 149 0.46 3.20 11.16
N MET A 150 0.16 2.37 10.15
CA MET A 150 -1.04 1.51 10.10
C MET A 150 -1.04 0.40 11.15
N GLN A 151 0.13 0.06 11.70
CA GLN A 151 0.30 -0.95 12.75
C GLN A 151 0.68 -0.33 14.10
N SER A 152 0.55 0.99 14.25
CA SER A 152 0.75 1.66 15.53
C SER A 152 -0.17 1.08 16.62
N PRO A 153 0.16 1.23 17.92
CA PRO A 153 -0.71 0.80 19.03
C PRO A 153 -2.07 1.51 19.09
N PHE A 154 -2.32 2.50 18.23
CA PHE A 154 -3.50 3.37 18.28
C PHE A 154 -4.44 3.14 17.11
N TYR A 155 -5.52 2.40 17.37
CA TYR A 155 -6.53 2.03 16.36
C TYR A 155 -7.02 3.21 15.51
N LEU A 156 -7.38 4.34 16.13
CA LEU A 156 -7.89 5.51 15.40
C LEU A 156 -6.84 6.11 14.45
N VAL A 157 -5.56 6.04 14.81
CA VAL A 157 -4.47 6.49 13.93
C VAL A 157 -4.36 5.54 12.74
N ASN A 158 -4.42 4.24 12.99
CA ASN A 158 -4.36 3.22 11.94
C ASN A 158 -5.48 3.39 10.93
N GLU A 159 -6.71 3.57 11.41
CA GLU A 159 -7.92 3.71 10.58
C GLU A 159 -7.82 4.90 9.62
N HIS A 160 -7.36 6.05 10.11
CA HIS A 160 -7.17 7.25 9.28
C HIS A 160 -6.08 7.06 8.22
N ILE A 161 -4.96 6.41 8.56
CA ILE A 161 -3.91 6.13 7.56
C ILE A 161 -4.41 5.12 6.51
N GLU A 162 -5.14 4.08 6.93
CA GLU A 162 -5.71 3.09 6.00
C GLU A 162 -6.71 3.75 5.03
N LYS A 163 -7.59 4.62 5.53
CA LYS A 163 -8.50 5.40 4.69
C LYS A 163 -7.75 6.29 3.71
N ALA A 164 -6.71 6.99 4.19
CA ALA A 164 -5.90 7.86 3.34
C ALA A 164 -5.24 7.10 2.18
N VAL A 165 -4.73 5.89 2.45
CA VAL A 165 -4.16 4.97 1.44
C VAL A 165 -5.23 4.51 0.44
N LYS A 166 -6.40 4.05 0.92
CA LYS A 166 -7.51 3.62 0.06
C LYS A 166 -8.03 4.73 -0.86
N LEU A 167 -8.07 5.97 -0.37
CA LEU A 167 -8.51 7.13 -1.18
C LEU A 167 -7.53 7.45 -2.32
N LEU A 168 -6.24 7.11 -2.18
CA LEU A 168 -5.25 7.27 -3.24
C LEU A 168 -5.12 6.06 -4.16
N SER A 169 -5.56 4.87 -3.76
CA SER A 169 -5.39 3.68 -4.58
C SER A 169 -6.34 3.64 -5.79
N ASN A 170 -7.41 4.46 -5.81
CA ASN A 170 -8.26 4.60 -6.98
C ASN A 170 -7.49 5.31 -8.12
N LYS A 171 -7.02 4.55 -9.12
CA LYS A 171 -6.21 5.08 -10.23
C LYS A 171 -7.02 5.86 -11.26
N GLU A 172 -8.30 5.56 -11.44
CA GLU A 172 -9.15 6.28 -12.41
C GLU A 172 -9.53 7.67 -11.89
N ASN A 173 -9.80 7.77 -10.59
CA ASN A 173 -10.17 9.02 -9.94
C ASN A 173 -9.73 9.02 -8.46
N PRO A 174 -8.45 9.30 -8.15
CA PRO A 174 -7.97 9.33 -6.78
C PRO A 174 -8.59 10.50 -6.02
N ASP A 175 -9.11 10.23 -4.82
CA ASP A 175 -9.65 11.28 -3.96
C ASP A 175 -8.53 11.93 -3.14
N VAL A 176 -7.72 12.71 -3.85
CA VAL A 176 -6.53 13.37 -3.32
C VAL A 176 -6.86 14.28 -2.13
N GLN A 177 -8.00 14.98 -2.18
CA GLN A 177 -8.39 15.92 -1.12
C GLN A 177 -8.74 15.19 0.16
N ASN A 178 -9.55 14.13 0.08
CA ASN A 178 -9.93 13.40 1.28
C ASN A 178 -8.77 12.56 1.81
N SER A 179 -7.89 12.03 0.95
CA SER A 179 -6.67 11.36 1.41
C SER A 179 -5.80 12.27 2.30
N ILE A 180 -5.63 13.54 1.92
CA ILE A 180 -4.88 14.50 2.72
C ILE A 180 -5.59 14.80 4.04
N LYS A 181 -6.92 14.96 4.02
CA LYS A 181 -7.72 15.19 5.24
C LYS A 181 -7.58 14.03 6.23
N GLU A 182 -7.65 12.79 5.74
CA GLU A 182 -7.47 11.59 6.56
C GLU A 182 -6.03 11.50 7.10
N SER A 183 -5.02 11.81 6.28
CA SER A 183 -3.61 11.86 6.72
C SER A 183 -3.40 12.84 7.89
N ILE A 184 -4.03 14.02 7.83
CA ILE A 184 -3.98 15.02 8.91
C ILE A 184 -4.79 14.57 10.13
N SER A 185 -5.94 13.95 9.90
CA SER A 185 -6.77 13.40 10.97
C SER A 185 -6.04 12.32 11.77
N ALA A 186 -5.15 11.53 11.13
CA ALA A 186 -4.27 10.60 11.82
C ALA A 186 -3.30 11.31 12.80
N ILE A 187 -2.71 12.43 12.41
CA ILE A 187 -1.87 13.25 13.29
C ILE A 187 -2.70 13.84 14.44
N GLU A 188 -3.89 14.37 14.15
CA GLU A 188 -4.77 14.93 15.16
C GLU A 188 -5.24 13.88 16.17
N ALA A 189 -5.55 12.67 15.71
CA ALA A 189 -5.87 11.54 16.57
C ALA A 189 -4.70 11.24 17.52
N LEU A 190 -3.47 11.15 16.99
CA LEU A 190 -2.27 10.94 17.80
C LEU A 190 -2.03 12.06 18.82
N ILE A 191 -2.20 13.33 18.42
CA ILE A 191 -2.09 14.49 19.32
C ILE A 191 -3.06 14.35 20.49
N ARG A 192 -4.33 14.05 20.23
CA ARG A 192 -5.37 13.93 21.27
C ARG A 192 -5.04 12.81 22.24
N ILE A 193 -4.46 11.71 21.75
CA ILE A 193 -4.00 10.58 22.58
C ILE A 193 -2.85 11.03 23.49
N ILE A 194 -1.78 11.59 22.92
CA ILE A 194 -0.58 11.99 23.67
C ILE A 194 -0.91 13.07 24.71
N THR A 195 -1.70 14.07 24.31
CA THR A 195 -2.04 15.21 25.18
C THR A 195 -3.17 14.92 26.15
N LYS A 196 -3.84 13.76 26.04
CA LYS A 196 -5.05 13.40 26.79
C LYS A 196 -6.16 14.47 26.70
N ASN A 197 -6.20 15.19 25.59
CA ASN A 197 -7.14 16.29 25.38
C ASN A 197 -7.89 16.06 24.06
N LYS A 198 -9.22 15.94 24.13
CA LYS A 198 -10.07 15.78 22.95
C LYS A 198 -9.97 16.95 21.96
N LYS A 199 -9.55 18.12 22.42
CA LYS A 199 -9.29 19.33 21.62
C LYS A 199 -7.79 19.65 21.52
N GLY A 200 -6.93 18.67 21.80
CA GLY A 200 -5.49 18.84 21.74
C GLY A 200 -5.04 19.30 20.36
N THR A 201 -4.08 20.22 20.35
CA THR A 201 -3.52 20.84 19.15
C THR A 201 -2.07 20.43 18.95
N LEU A 202 -1.53 20.68 17.75
CA LEU A 202 -0.10 20.46 17.51
C LEU A 202 0.76 21.32 18.45
N GLY A 203 0.30 22.52 18.81
CA GLY A 203 0.97 23.37 19.78
C GLY A 203 1.12 22.69 21.15
N ASP A 204 0.06 22.03 21.62
CA ASP A 204 0.07 21.28 22.88
C ASP A 204 1.07 20.12 22.82
N LEU A 205 1.09 19.36 21.72
CA LEU A 205 2.06 18.29 21.51
C LEU A 205 3.50 18.83 21.51
N MET A 206 3.76 19.92 20.76
CA MET A 206 5.09 20.53 20.68
C MET A 206 5.60 21.04 22.03
N ASN A 207 4.71 21.33 22.97
CA ASN A 207 5.05 21.77 24.33
C ASN A 207 4.98 20.65 25.38
N HIS A 208 4.72 19.41 24.96
CA HIS A 208 4.61 18.29 25.89
C HIS A 208 5.92 18.07 26.66
N PRO A 209 5.88 17.91 27.99
CA PRO A 209 7.10 17.89 28.83
C PRO A 209 8.04 16.72 28.50
N ASN A 210 7.47 15.59 28.09
CA ASN A 210 8.25 14.41 27.69
C ASN A 210 8.77 14.49 26.24
N LEU A 211 8.40 15.53 25.47
CA LEU A 211 8.81 15.71 24.08
C LEU A 211 9.92 16.76 23.98
N GLN A 212 11.17 16.30 24.07
CA GLN A 212 12.34 17.15 23.87
C GLN A 212 12.74 17.19 22.40
N LEU A 213 12.46 18.31 21.74
CA LEU A 213 12.83 18.60 20.36
C LEU A 213 13.57 19.94 20.30
N HIS A 214 14.54 20.03 19.40
CA HIS A 214 15.23 21.29 19.11
C HIS A 214 14.20 22.36 18.67
N PRO A 215 14.28 23.62 19.15
CA PRO A 215 13.30 24.66 18.83
C PRO A 215 13.06 24.85 17.32
N SER A 216 14.14 24.86 16.52
CA SER A 216 14.01 24.97 15.06
C SER A 216 13.25 23.81 14.41
N LEU A 217 13.35 22.60 14.97
CA LEU A 217 12.59 21.45 14.49
C LEU A 217 11.11 21.60 14.84
N LYS A 218 10.77 22.08 16.05
CA LYS A 218 9.38 22.37 16.43
C LYS A 218 8.75 23.40 15.49
N GLU A 219 9.47 24.48 15.18
CA GLU A 219 8.99 25.51 14.27
C GLU A 219 8.85 25.00 12.83
N GLY A 220 9.77 24.14 12.37
CA GLY A 220 9.66 23.45 11.09
C GLY A 220 8.39 22.59 11.02
N ILE A 221 8.16 21.74 12.02
CA ILE A 221 6.98 20.87 12.12
C ILE A 221 5.69 21.71 12.10
N LYS A 222 5.63 22.80 12.87
CA LYS A 222 4.46 23.70 12.89
C LYS A 222 4.18 24.31 11.51
N LYS A 223 5.21 24.77 10.79
CA LYS A 223 5.05 25.32 9.45
C LYS A 223 4.58 24.26 8.45
N PHE A 224 5.14 23.07 8.50
CA PHE A 224 4.73 21.95 7.64
C PHE A 224 3.29 21.52 7.92
N TYR A 225 2.91 21.39 9.19
CA TYR A 225 1.54 21.09 9.58
C TYR A 225 0.59 22.22 9.20
N GLY A 226 0.97 23.49 9.39
CA GLY A 226 0.23 24.65 8.90
C GLY A 226 -0.07 24.51 7.42
N PHE A 227 0.96 24.36 6.58
CA PHE A 227 0.79 24.12 5.13
C PHE A 227 -0.08 22.88 4.80
N ALA A 228 -0.02 21.83 5.63
CA ALA A 228 -0.76 20.59 5.41
C ALA A 228 -2.22 20.62 5.90
N SER A 229 -2.51 21.43 6.91
CA SER A 229 -3.81 21.55 7.58
C SER A 229 -4.59 22.77 7.12
N ASP A 230 -3.93 23.76 6.51
CA ASP A 230 -4.55 25.00 6.10
C ASP A 230 -5.60 24.72 5.01
N GLN A 231 -6.84 24.84 5.45
CA GLN A 231 -8.04 24.55 4.68
C GLN A 231 -8.16 25.46 3.44
N GLY A 232 -7.42 26.57 3.41
CA GLY A 232 -7.38 27.54 2.31
C GLY A 232 -6.82 27.02 0.99
N GLY A 233 -6.07 25.91 0.98
CA GLY A 233 -5.59 25.26 -0.26
C GLY A 233 -6.41 24.04 -0.70
N ILE A 234 -7.10 23.37 0.23
CA ILE A 234 -7.64 22.00 0.01
C ILE A 234 -9.16 21.91 0.25
N ARG A 235 -9.78 22.86 0.99
CA ARG A 235 -11.24 22.89 1.27
C ARG A 235 -11.98 24.06 0.62
N HIS A 236 -11.27 25.05 0.07
CA HIS A 236 -11.84 26.22 -0.60
C HIS A 236 -11.41 26.30 -2.06
N SER A 237 -11.75 25.28 -2.86
CA SER A 237 -11.57 25.24 -4.32
C SER A 237 -12.38 26.30 -5.10
N ASN A 238 -12.82 27.38 -4.44
CA ASN A 238 -13.57 28.50 -5.02
C ASN A 238 -12.85 29.86 -4.86
N LYS A 239 -11.56 29.90 -4.47
CA LYS A 239 -10.77 31.13 -4.52
C LYS A 239 -9.79 31.06 -5.69
N GLU A 240 -9.75 32.13 -6.50
CA GLU A 240 -8.96 32.29 -7.74
C GLU A 240 -7.44 32.05 -7.62
N ASN A 241 -6.91 31.76 -6.43
CA ASN A 241 -5.48 31.53 -6.14
C ASN A 241 -5.18 30.19 -5.42
N SER A 242 -6.09 29.20 -5.45
CA SER A 242 -5.81 27.89 -4.86
C SER A 242 -4.79 27.10 -5.69
N ILE A 243 -3.70 26.65 -5.07
CA ILE A 243 -2.74 25.71 -5.69
C ILE A 243 -3.45 24.37 -5.88
N SER A 244 -3.49 23.86 -7.10
CA SER A 244 -4.04 22.53 -7.38
C SER A 244 -3.17 21.47 -6.73
N VAL A 245 -3.76 20.63 -5.89
CA VAL A 245 -3.06 19.54 -5.22
C VAL A 245 -3.21 18.27 -6.05
N GLY A 246 -2.08 17.69 -6.46
CA GLY A 246 -2.05 16.48 -7.29
C GLY A 246 -1.84 15.19 -6.49
N TYR A 247 -1.79 14.06 -7.20
CA TYR A 247 -1.51 12.75 -6.61
C TYR A 247 -0.17 12.74 -5.85
N SER A 248 0.89 13.31 -6.43
CA SER A 248 2.21 13.38 -5.80
C SER A 248 2.20 14.13 -4.48
N ASP A 249 1.42 15.21 -4.39
CA ASP A 249 1.27 15.97 -3.15
C ASP A 249 0.55 15.16 -2.09
N ALA A 250 -0.54 14.48 -2.45
CA ALA A 250 -1.29 13.65 -1.54
C ALA A 250 -0.48 12.44 -1.06
N LEU A 251 0.27 11.79 -1.96
CA LEU A 251 1.19 10.72 -1.59
C LEU A 251 2.28 11.21 -0.63
N PHE A 252 2.88 12.37 -0.92
CA PHE A 252 3.83 13.00 -0.01
C PHE A 252 3.21 13.25 1.37
N LYS A 253 1.94 13.68 1.44
CA LYS A 253 1.24 13.88 2.72
C LYS A 253 1.04 12.58 3.48
N VAL A 254 0.62 11.50 2.83
CA VAL A 254 0.47 10.18 3.48
C VAL A 254 1.81 9.76 4.09
N VAL A 255 2.89 9.75 3.29
CA VAL A 255 4.22 9.34 3.74
C VAL A 255 4.73 10.23 4.89
N PHE A 256 4.62 11.56 4.75
CA PHE A 256 5.06 12.51 5.78
C PHE A 256 4.30 12.31 7.10
N CYS A 257 2.97 12.18 7.04
CA CYS A 257 2.15 12.01 8.24
C CYS A 257 2.46 10.69 8.94
N SER A 258 2.61 9.60 8.18
CA SER A 258 3.03 8.31 8.73
C SER A 258 4.42 8.38 9.36
N SER A 259 5.40 9.03 8.70
CA SER A 259 6.74 9.22 9.26
C SER A 259 6.72 10.05 10.54
N PHE A 260 5.91 11.10 10.58
CA PHE A 260 5.72 11.94 11.76
C PHE A 260 5.12 11.14 12.92
N ILE A 261 4.08 10.35 12.67
CA ILE A 261 3.45 9.46 13.67
C ILE A 261 4.49 8.52 14.26
N ASN A 262 5.22 7.78 13.42
CA ASN A 262 6.25 6.83 13.88
C ASN A 262 7.34 7.53 14.69
N TYR A 263 7.78 8.71 14.26
CA TYR A 263 8.78 9.51 14.96
C TYR A 263 8.30 9.94 16.36
N MET A 264 7.05 10.40 16.48
CA MET A 264 6.46 10.82 17.76
C MET A 264 6.31 9.64 18.72
N ILE A 265 5.82 8.50 18.23
CA ILE A 265 5.70 7.27 19.02
C ILE A 265 7.08 6.84 19.54
N SER A 266 8.07 6.78 18.66
CA SER A 266 9.44 6.43 19.03
C SER A 266 10.06 7.41 20.03
N LYS A 267 9.77 8.72 19.90
CA LYS A 267 10.33 9.74 20.80
C LYS A 267 9.71 9.73 22.19
N LEU A 268 8.44 9.40 22.31
CA LEU A 268 7.74 9.35 23.58
C LEU A 268 7.90 7.99 24.27
N GLY A 269 8.12 6.91 23.51
CA GLY A 269 8.25 5.55 24.02
C GLY A 269 6.91 4.98 24.49
N ASP A 270 6.74 3.65 24.37
CA ASP A 270 5.47 2.99 24.67
C ASP A 270 5.03 3.19 26.14
N ASP A 271 5.96 3.22 27.10
CA ASP A 271 5.63 3.38 28.52
C ASP A 271 4.97 4.73 28.86
N ASN A 272 5.37 5.82 28.17
CA ASN A 272 4.74 7.13 28.35
C ASN A 272 3.40 7.27 27.60
N LEU A 273 3.09 6.30 26.74
CA LEU A 273 1.89 6.25 25.91
C LEU A 273 0.85 5.23 26.42
N VAL A 274 1.30 4.20 27.15
CA VAL A 274 0.48 3.09 27.69
C VAL A 274 0.15 3.26 29.18
N ALA A 275 0.94 4.02 29.97
CA ALA A 275 0.59 4.43 31.35
C ALA A 275 -0.62 5.40 31.44
N SER A 276 -1.46 5.37 30.41
CA SER A 276 -2.50 6.32 30.06
C SER A 276 -3.78 5.66 29.56
N GLN A 277 -3.89 4.32 29.66
CA GLN A 277 -5.16 3.60 29.59
C GLN A 277 -5.88 3.63 30.93
#